data_AF-A0A9X2IDM7-F1
#
_entry.id   AF-A0A9X2IDM7-F1
#
_cell.length_a   1.000
_cell.length_b   1.000
_cell.length_c   1.000
_cell.angle_alpha   90.00
_cell.angle_beta   90.00
_cell.angle_gamma   90.00
#
_symmetry.space_group_name_H-M   'P 1'
#
loop_
_entity.id
_entity.type
_entity.pdbx_description
1 polymer ?
#
loop_
_entity_poly.entity_id
_entity_poly.type
_entity_poly.pdbx_seq_one_letter_code
_entity_poly.pdbx_strand_id
1 'polypeptide(L)'
;MTKTLEELRKIINEQDAALMVKAQQQQLSIAERQAFELLRTRLSDEEGMDQLPPVDTLQKMYKPTPSFGPKSVNEKVLAAIIADFEEQFGKEHVHGECMCFPDNVAANDFFQKQANKGRAFLEQEVNKDNYAFSDGEGHYLMGSKDEINSYCEKNSLKSPFNPEKSSEHDYSPVIAPQ
;
A
#
# COMPACT_ATOMS: atom_id res chain seq x y z
N MET A 1 10.12 30.55 13.35
CA MET A 1 11.32 29.69 13.18
C MET A 1 10.89 28.46 12.42
N THR A 2 11.61 28.05 11.38
CA THR A 2 11.34 26.81 10.67
C THR A 2 11.76 25.64 11.56
N LYS A 3 10.79 24.85 12.06
CA LYS A 3 11.06 23.61 12.81
C LYS A 3 11.95 22.69 11.96
N THR A 4 12.91 22.02 12.58
CA THR A 4 13.79 21.07 11.89
C THR A 4 13.01 19.86 11.40
N LEU A 5 13.57 19.11 10.45
CA LEU A 5 12.90 17.93 9.89
C LEU A 5 12.59 16.85 10.94
N GLU A 6 13.45 16.70 11.96
CA GLU A 6 13.21 15.77 13.07
C GLU A 6 12.08 16.23 13.99
N GLU A 7 11.96 17.54 14.23
CA GLU A 7 10.86 18.10 15.02
C GLU A 7 9.54 17.98 14.29
N LEU A 8 9.52 18.22 12.97
CA LEU A 8 8.33 18.02 12.15
C LEU A 8 7.86 16.56 12.17
N ARG A 9 8.78 15.59 12.13
CA ARG A 9 8.44 14.15 12.21
C ARG A 9 7.77 13.72 13.51
N LYS A 10 7.92 14.50 14.60
CA LYS A 10 7.23 14.24 15.86
C LYS A 10 5.77 14.71 15.86
N ILE A 11 5.42 15.58 14.91
CA ILE A 11 4.16 16.33 14.88
C ILE A 11 3.27 15.88 13.70
N ILE A 12 3.91 15.71 12.54
CA ILE A 12 3.28 15.39 11.26
C ILE A 12 3.73 13.97 10.89
N ASN A 13 2.77 13.05 10.83
CA ASN A 13 3.02 11.70 10.37
C ASN A 13 3.09 11.64 8.83
N GLU A 14 3.37 10.46 8.29
CA GLU A 14 3.55 10.26 6.85
C GLU A 14 2.28 10.53 6.02
N GLN A 15 1.10 10.16 6.54
CA GLN A 15 -0.19 10.38 5.88
C GLN A 15 -0.58 11.85 5.87
N ASP A 16 -0.33 12.55 6.98
CA ASP A 16 -0.52 13.99 7.10
C ASP A 16 0.38 14.74 6.11
N ALA A 17 1.66 14.36 6.04
CA ALA A 17 2.60 14.93 5.08
C ALA A 17 2.15 14.70 3.63
N ALA A 18 1.70 13.49 3.30
CA ALA A 18 1.18 13.16 1.97
C ALA A 18 -0.07 13.99 1.62
N LEU A 19 -1.00 14.14 2.56
CA LEU A 19 -2.21 14.95 2.38
C LEU A 19 -1.86 16.43 2.17
N MET A 20 -0.89 16.97 2.92
CA MET A 20 -0.43 18.35 2.77
C MET A 20 0.28 18.60 1.43
N VAL A 21 1.11 17.65 0.97
CA VAL A 21 1.72 17.71 -0.37
C VAL A 21 0.64 17.71 -1.44
N LYS A 22 -0.35 16.80 -1.31
CA LYS A 22 -1.47 16.73 -2.26
C LYS A 22 -2.30 18.01 -2.27
N ALA A 23 -2.54 18.61 -1.10
CA ALA A 23 -3.27 19.88 -0.97
C ALA A 23 -2.56 21.05 -1.67
N GLN A 24 -1.22 21.05 -1.65
CA GLN A 24 -0.39 22.10 -2.27
C GLN A 24 -0.17 21.90 -3.77
N GLN A 25 -0.29 20.67 -4.28
CA GLN A 25 0.04 20.34 -5.69
C GLN A 25 -1.18 19.95 -6.54
N GLN A 26 -2.27 19.48 -5.94
CA GLN A 26 -3.40 18.87 -6.63
C GLN A 26 -4.73 19.33 -6.04
N GLN A 27 -5.82 19.05 -6.76
CA GLN A 27 -7.17 19.29 -6.25
C GLN A 27 -7.60 18.14 -5.32
N LEU A 28 -7.84 18.45 -4.06
CA LEU A 28 -8.36 17.50 -3.08
C LEU A 28 -9.84 17.16 -3.33
N SER A 29 -10.19 15.88 -3.13
CA SER A 29 -11.58 15.42 -3.01
C SER A 29 -12.26 16.00 -1.77
N ILE A 30 -13.59 15.86 -1.66
CA ILE A 30 -14.37 16.41 -0.54
C ILE A 30 -13.89 15.84 0.81
N ALA A 31 -13.70 14.52 0.88
CA ALA A 31 -13.22 13.86 2.09
C ALA A 31 -11.80 14.32 2.47
N GLU A 32 -10.91 14.45 1.47
CA GLU A 32 -9.55 14.92 1.69
C GLU A 32 -9.48 16.39 2.13
N ARG A 33 -10.38 17.24 1.60
CA ARG A 33 -10.49 18.64 2.06
C ARG A 33 -10.89 18.71 3.52
N GLN A 34 -11.85 17.89 3.95
CA GLN A 34 -12.28 17.85 5.35
C GLN A 34 -11.13 17.37 6.26
N ALA A 35 -10.45 16.30 5.86
CA ALA A 35 -9.28 15.79 6.58
C ALA A 35 -8.16 16.84 6.66
N PHE A 36 -7.92 17.58 5.56
CA PHE A 36 -6.89 18.60 5.49
C PHE A 36 -7.20 19.81 6.37
N GLU A 37 -8.46 20.27 6.42
CA GLU A 37 -8.86 21.35 7.33
C GLU A 37 -8.71 20.94 8.80
N LEU A 38 -9.12 19.73 9.16
CA LEU A 38 -8.91 19.20 10.53
C LEU A 38 -7.43 19.15 10.90
N LEU A 39 -6.58 18.68 9.97
CA LEU A 39 -5.13 18.66 10.15
C LEU A 39 -4.57 20.07 10.32
N ARG A 40 -5.04 21.03 9.52
CA ARG A 40 -4.58 22.43 9.60
C ARG A 40 -4.96 23.06 10.93
N THR A 41 -6.18 22.83 11.41
CA THR A 41 -6.62 23.28 12.74
C THR A 41 -5.77 22.66 13.84
N ARG A 42 -5.54 21.33 13.81
CA ARG A 42 -4.67 20.65 14.78
C ARG A 42 -3.27 21.24 14.83
N LEU A 43 -2.66 21.46 13.66
CA LEU A 43 -1.30 22.03 13.56
C LEU A 43 -1.25 23.49 14.06
N SER A 44 -2.30 24.27 13.82
CA SER A 44 -2.39 25.65 14.32
C SER A 44 -2.58 25.68 15.85
N ASP A 45 -3.57 24.95 16.36
CA ASP A 45 -4.04 25.07 17.74
C ASP A 45 -3.15 24.32 18.74
N GLU A 46 -2.70 23.12 18.40
CA GLU A 46 -1.91 22.27 19.31
C GLU A 46 -0.41 22.52 19.18
N GLU A 47 0.05 22.85 17.97
CA GLU A 47 1.48 22.82 17.62
C GLU A 47 2.06 24.20 17.28
N GLY A 48 1.20 25.23 17.29
CA GLY A 48 1.55 26.62 17.01
C GLY A 48 2.08 26.84 15.58
N MET A 49 1.64 26.01 14.63
CA MET A 49 2.08 26.05 13.24
C MET A 49 1.05 26.74 12.36
N ASP A 50 1.10 28.08 12.37
CA ASP A 50 0.23 28.93 11.53
C ASP A 50 0.51 28.81 10.02
N GLN A 51 1.67 28.26 9.66
CA GLN A 51 2.08 28.05 8.28
C GLN A 51 2.47 26.60 8.06
N LEU A 52 1.99 26.05 6.95
CA LEU A 52 2.35 24.70 6.52
C LEU A 52 3.84 24.68 6.12
N PRO A 53 4.56 23.58 6.41
CA PRO A 53 5.92 23.41 5.92
C PRO A 53 5.97 23.46 4.38
N PRO A 54 7.10 23.85 3.79
CA PRO A 54 7.30 23.80 2.34
C PRO A 54 7.16 22.39 1.79
N VAL A 55 6.67 22.27 0.55
CA VAL A 55 6.55 21.00 -0.19
C VAL A 55 7.85 20.18 -0.11
N ASP A 56 9.01 20.79 -0.38
CA ASP A 56 10.30 20.09 -0.37
C ASP A 56 10.66 19.50 1.00
N THR A 57 10.17 20.11 2.08
CA THR A 57 10.34 19.59 3.45
C THR A 57 9.37 18.45 3.72
N LEU A 58 8.11 18.60 3.30
CA LEU A 58 7.09 17.56 3.42
C LEU A 58 7.46 16.31 2.60
N GLN A 59 8.03 16.47 1.39
CA GLN A 59 8.54 15.39 0.54
C GLN A 59 9.80 14.69 1.09
N LYS A 60 10.46 15.24 2.12
CA LYS A 60 11.54 14.55 2.84
C LYS A 60 11.03 13.78 4.06
N MET A 61 9.82 14.11 4.52
CA MET A 61 9.11 13.43 5.60
C MET A 61 8.28 12.28 5.07
N TYR A 62 7.58 12.54 3.98
CA TYR A 62 7.00 11.55 3.09
C TYR A 62 8.07 11.22 2.06
N LYS A 63 8.83 10.14 2.26
CA LYS A 63 9.37 9.49 1.06
C LYS A 63 8.13 9.07 0.30
N PRO A 64 7.89 9.52 -0.94
CA PRO A 64 7.01 8.73 -1.79
C PRO A 64 7.58 7.34 -1.75
N THR A 65 6.91 6.45 -1.04
CA THR A 65 7.05 5.03 -1.28
C THR A 65 6.92 4.94 -2.78
N PRO A 66 7.93 4.43 -3.51
CA PRO A 66 7.80 4.26 -4.94
C PRO A 66 6.43 3.63 -5.18
N SER A 67 5.56 4.40 -5.83
CA SER A 67 4.26 3.92 -6.25
C SER A 67 4.56 2.76 -7.19
N PHE A 68 4.08 1.57 -6.86
CA PHE A 68 4.50 0.32 -7.47
C PHE A 68 5.98 -0.02 -7.21
N GLY A 69 6.25 -0.52 -6.00
CA GLY A 69 7.19 -1.64 -5.86
C GLY A 69 6.38 -2.93 -5.92
N PRO A 70 6.10 -3.51 -7.10
CA PRO A 70 5.41 -4.80 -7.17
C PRO A 70 6.29 -5.81 -6.44
N LYS A 71 5.83 -6.28 -5.26
CA LYS A 71 6.33 -7.53 -4.68
C LYS A 71 5.72 -8.72 -5.44
N SER A 72 5.59 -8.59 -6.77
CA SER A 72 5.39 -9.77 -7.60
C SER A 72 6.63 -10.64 -7.41
N VAL A 73 6.41 -11.91 -7.12
CA VAL A 73 7.49 -12.87 -6.85
C VAL A 73 8.38 -13.07 -8.10
N ASN A 74 8.01 -12.50 -9.26
CA ASN A 74 8.68 -12.69 -10.54
C ASN A 74 8.32 -11.59 -11.57
N GLU A 75 9.32 -10.89 -12.13
CA GLU A 75 9.14 -9.86 -13.17
C GLU A 75 8.32 -10.35 -14.39
N LYS A 76 8.39 -11.65 -14.71
CA LYS A 76 7.58 -12.25 -15.79
C LYS A 76 6.09 -12.24 -15.50
N VAL A 77 5.71 -12.42 -14.24
CA VAL A 77 4.30 -12.41 -13.81
C VAL A 77 3.74 -11.01 -13.93
N LEU A 78 4.51 -10.00 -13.49
CA LEU A 78 4.12 -8.60 -13.64
C LEU A 78 3.95 -8.20 -15.11
N ALA A 79 4.91 -8.53 -15.97
CA ALA A 79 4.80 -8.22 -17.40
C ALA A 79 3.56 -8.86 -18.03
N ALA A 80 3.19 -10.08 -17.62
CA ALA A 80 1.99 -10.75 -18.08
C ALA A 80 0.69 -10.10 -17.54
N ILE A 81 0.70 -9.60 -16.30
CA ILE A 81 -0.42 -8.86 -15.71
C ILE A 81 -0.62 -7.55 -16.46
N ILE A 82 0.45 -6.79 -16.71
CA ILE A 82 0.39 -5.54 -17.47
C ILE A 82 -0.12 -5.80 -18.89
N ALA A 83 0.39 -6.83 -19.58
CA ALA A 83 -0.07 -7.17 -20.92
C ALA A 83 -1.58 -7.50 -20.96
N ASP A 84 -2.07 -8.28 -19.99
CA ASP A 84 -3.51 -8.56 -19.88
C ASP A 84 -4.34 -7.31 -19.56
N PHE A 85 -3.78 -6.39 -18.77
CA PHE A 85 -4.44 -5.12 -18.44
C PHE A 85 -4.58 -4.26 -19.70
N GLU A 86 -3.50 -4.12 -20.46
CA GLU A 86 -3.50 -3.38 -21.73
C GLU A 86 -4.48 -3.99 -22.75
N GLU A 87 -4.61 -5.32 -22.78
CA GLU A 87 -5.58 -6.00 -23.64
C GLU A 87 -7.03 -5.71 -23.22
N GLN A 88 -7.30 -5.69 -21.90
CA GLN A 88 -8.65 -5.53 -21.38
C GLN A 88 -9.13 -4.07 -21.32
N PHE A 89 -8.23 -3.13 -20.99
CA PHE A 89 -8.59 -1.73 -20.73
C PHE A 89 -7.93 -0.75 -21.70
N GLY A 90 -6.90 -1.14 -22.45
CA GLY A 90 -6.15 -0.25 -23.34
C GLY A 90 -4.86 0.29 -22.69
N LYS A 91 -3.85 0.60 -23.52
CA LYS A 91 -2.55 1.08 -23.06
C LYS A 91 -2.62 2.49 -22.47
N GLU A 92 -3.61 3.28 -22.88
CA GLU A 92 -3.88 4.63 -22.38
C GLU A 92 -4.27 4.66 -20.91
N HIS A 93 -4.72 3.53 -20.36
CA HIS A 93 -5.02 3.35 -18.94
C HIS A 93 -3.80 2.95 -18.10
N VAL A 94 -2.61 2.87 -18.72
CA VAL A 94 -1.34 2.67 -18.02
C VAL A 94 -0.62 4.02 -17.92
N HIS A 95 -0.32 4.44 -16.68
CA HIS A 95 0.35 5.70 -16.41
C HIS A 95 1.62 5.46 -15.60
N GLY A 96 2.75 5.43 -16.30
CA GLY A 96 4.03 5.04 -15.69
C GLY A 96 3.97 3.58 -15.25
N GLU A 97 4.10 3.34 -13.95
CA GLU A 97 4.03 2.00 -13.34
C GLU A 97 2.64 1.67 -12.78
N CYS A 98 1.63 2.52 -13.02
CA CYS A 98 0.28 2.37 -12.48
C CYS A 98 -0.73 1.88 -13.52
N MET A 99 -1.61 0.96 -13.11
CA MET A 99 -2.81 0.55 -13.85
C MET A 99 -4.02 1.34 -13.34
N CYS A 100 -4.68 2.12 -14.21
CA CYS A 100 -5.82 2.95 -13.85
C CYS A 100 -7.15 2.25 -14.16
N PHE A 101 -7.74 1.66 -13.12
CA PHE A 101 -9.06 1.05 -13.19
C PHE A 101 -10.18 2.11 -13.10
N PRO A 102 -11.33 1.87 -13.74
CA PRO A 102 -12.48 2.77 -13.65
C PRO A 102 -13.11 2.80 -12.25
N ASP A 103 -13.10 1.67 -11.55
CA ASP A 103 -13.59 1.53 -10.18
C ASP A 103 -12.96 0.30 -9.49
N ASN A 104 -13.25 0.14 -8.19
CA ASN A 104 -12.74 -0.97 -7.38
C ASN A 104 -13.30 -2.34 -7.79
N VAL A 105 -14.47 -2.38 -8.41
CA VAL A 105 -15.09 -3.64 -8.88
C VAL A 105 -14.31 -4.16 -10.08
N ALA A 106 -14.01 -3.29 -11.04
CA ALA A 106 -13.19 -3.61 -12.21
C ALA A 106 -11.77 -4.04 -11.81
N ALA A 107 -11.18 -3.38 -10.81
CA ALA A 107 -9.89 -3.79 -10.24
C ALA A 107 -9.99 -5.20 -9.64
N ASN A 108 -11.00 -5.45 -8.80
CA ASN A 108 -11.19 -6.74 -8.16
C ASN A 108 -11.41 -7.87 -9.18
N ASP A 109 -12.28 -7.66 -10.17
CA ASP A 109 -12.56 -8.64 -11.21
C ASP A 109 -11.32 -8.93 -12.06
N PHE A 110 -10.52 -7.91 -12.37
CA PHE A 110 -9.28 -8.07 -13.09
C PHE A 110 -8.29 -8.92 -12.30
N PHE A 111 -7.97 -8.54 -11.06
CA PHE A 111 -6.99 -9.27 -10.25
C PHE A 111 -7.47 -10.68 -9.88
N GLN A 112 -8.78 -10.90 -9.72
CA GLN A 112 -9.32 -12.24 -9.54
C GLN A 112 -9.08 -13.12 -10.79
N LYS A 113 -9.21 -12.58 -12.01
CA LYS A 113 -8.82 -13.31 -13.23
C LYS A 113 -7.33 -13.62 -13.25
N GLN A 114 -6.48 -12.72 -12.75
CA GLN A 114 -5.04 -12.96 -12.65
C GLN A 114 -4.72 -14.09 -11.68
N ALA A 115 -5.38 -14.14 -10.52
CA ALA A 115 -5.27 -15.24 -9.57
C ALA A 115 -5.70 -16.58 -10.19
N ASN A 116 -6.81 -16.59 -10.96
CA ASN A 116 -7.27 -17.79 -11.68
C ASN A 116 -6.30 -18.27 -12.76
N LYS A 117 -5.40 -17.40 -13.25
CA LYS A 117 -4.29 -17.78 -14.14
C LYS A 117 -3.07 -18.35 -13.38
N GLY A 118 -3.18 -18.58 -12.07
CA GLY A 118 -2.13 -19.12 -11.21
C GLY A 118 -1.00 -18.13 -10.92
N ARG A 119 -1.31 -16.83 -10.90
CA ARG A 119 -0.31 -15.77 -10.72
C ARG A 119 -0.26 -15.34 -9.25
N ALA A 120 0.92 -15.42 -8.65
CA ALA A 120 1.18 -14.90 -7.31
C ALA A 120 1.55 -13.40 -7.37
N PHE A 121 0.86 -12.57 -6.60
CA PHE A 121 1.07 -11.11 -6.58
C PHE A 121 0.59 -10.48 -5.27
N LEU A 122 1.14 -9.31 -4.97
CA LEU A 122 0.64 -8.40 -3.94
C LEU A 122 0.74 -6.98 -4.50
N GLU A 123 -0.40 -6.42 -4.90
CA GLU A 123 -0.48 -5.10 -5.52
C GLU A 123 -1.28 -4.15 -4.63
N GLN A 124 -0.77 -2.94 -4.39
CA GLN A 124 -1.40 -1.96 -3.52
C GLN A 124 -2.15 -0.89 -4.32
N GLU A 125 -3.35 -0.52 -3.88
CA GLU A 125 -4.03 0.67 -4.39
C GLU A 125 -3.33 1.95 -3.94
N VAL A 126 -3.10 2.87 -4.89
CA VAL A 126 -2.32 4.10 -4.65
C VAL A 126 -2.90 4.90 -3.47
N ASN A 127 -2.05 5.13 -2.46
CA ASN A 127 -2.36 5.88 -1.23
C ASN A 127 -3.52 5.30 -0.39
N LYS A 128 -3.84 4.00 -0.53
CA LYS A 128 -4.86 3.35 0.30
C LYS A 128 -4.32 2.08 0.96
N ASP A 129 -4.88 1.75 2.12
CA ASP A 129 -4.67 0.45 2.78
C ASP A 129 -5.63 -0.58 2.16
N ASN A 130 -5.39 -0.87 0.89
CA ASN A 130 -6.15 -1.82 0.10
C ASN A 130 -5.21 -2.49 -0.89
N TYR A 131 -5.18 -3.81 -0.92
CA TYR A 131 -4.27 -4.59 -1.73
C TYR A 131 -5.02 -5.72 -2.41
N ALA A 132 -4.61 -6.05 -3.64
CA ALA A 132 -4.96 -7.29 -4.30
C ALA A 132 -3.86 -8.32 -4.02
N PHE A 133 -4.23 -9.41 -3.35
CA PHE A 133 -3.34 -10.50 -2.98
C PHE A 133 -3.73 -11.79 -3.69
N SER A 134 -2.73 -12.51 -4.22
CA SER A 134 -2.86 -13.91 -4.59
C SER A 134 -1.56 -14.67 -4.34
N ASP A 135 -1.66 -15.94 -3.95
CA ASP A 135 -0.51 -16.84 -3.82
C ASP A 135 -0.24 -17.66 -5.10
N GLY A 136 -1.08 -17.53 -6.13
CA GLY A 136 -0.98 -18.29 -7.37
C GLY A 136 -1.55 -19.71 -7.30
N GLU A 137 -2.11 -20.13 -6.16
CA GLU A 137 -2.71 -21.46 -5.95
C GLU A 137 -4.25 -21.41 -5.84
N GLY A 138 -4.84 -20.34 -6.39
CA GLY A 138 -6.29 -20.12 -6.37
C GLY A 138 -6.79 -19.37 -5.13
N HIS A 139 -5.89 -18.92 -4.25
CA HIS A 139 -6.24 -18.02 -3.17
C HIS A 139 -6.13 -16.57 -3.63
N TYR A 140 -7.19 -15.81 -3.36
CA TYR A 140 -7.30 -14.41 -3.75
C TYR A 140 -8.11 -13.63 -2.72
N LEU A 141 -7.61 -12.45 -2.37
CA LEU A 141 -8.35 -11.46 -1.60
C LEU A 141 -7.95 -10.06 -2.02
N MET A 142 -8.93 -9.19 -2.18
CA MET A 142 -8.71 -7.74 -2.23
C MET A 142 -9.23 -7.11 -0.94
N GLY A 143 -8.36 -6.42 -0.22
CA GLY A 143 -8.71 -5.81 1.07
C GLY A 143 -7.53 -5.18 1.78
N SER A 144 -7.76 -4.73 3.00
CA SER A 144 -6.76 -4.14 3.88
C SER A 144 -5.66 -5.14 4.27
N LYS A 145 -4.56 -4.61 4.81
CA LYS A 145 -3.45 -5.43 5.32
C LYS A 145 -3.91 -6.44 6.38
N ASP A 146 -4.79 -6.02 7.29
CA ASP A 146 -5.31 -6.85 8.37
C ASP A 146 -6.25 -7.94 7.86
N GLU A 147 -7.06 -7.63 6.85
CA GLU A 147 -7.92 -8.62 6.18
C GLU A 147 -7.10 -9.69 5.47
N ILE A 148 -6.04 -9.31 4.77
CA ILE A 148 -5.14 -10.25 4.10
C ILE A 148 -4.38 -11.11 5.11
N ASN A 149 -3.86 -10.52 6.19
CA ASN A 149 -3.23 -11.32 7.26
C ASN A 149 -4.20 -12.33 7.86
N SER A 150 -5.42 -11.88 8.19
CA SER A 150 -6.47 -12.74 8.73
C SER A 150 -6.86 -13.86 7.76
N TYR A 151 -6.91 -13.55 6.47
CA TYR A 151 -7.20 -14.52 5.42
C TYR A 151 -6.06 -15.54 5.28
N CYS A 152 -4.81 -15.10 5.29
CA CYS A 152 -3.66 -16.00 5.27
C CYS A 152 -3.66 -16.92 6.49
N GLU A 153 -3.90 -16.40 7.70
CA GLU A 153 -3.97 -17.21 8.92
C GLU A 153 -5.09 -18.27 8.85
N LYS A 154 -6.31 -17.87 8.43
CA LYS A 154 -7.45 -18.80 8.28
C LYS A 154 -7.19 -19.92 7.29
N ASN A 155 -6.41 -19.65 6.24
CA ASN A 155 -6.11 -20.61 5.17
C ASN A 155 -4.72 -21.25 5.33
N SER A 156 -4.03 -21.05 6.46
CA SER A 156 -2.67 -21.55 6.70
C SER A 156 -1.64 -21.14 5.63
N LEU A 157 -1.83 -19.95 5.04
CA LEU A 157 -0.95 -19.37 4.03
C LEU A 157 0.11 -18.48 4.67
N LYS A 158 1.23 -18.32 3.96
CA LYS A 158 2.27 -17.37 4.37
C LYS A 158 1.77 -15.93 4.15
N SER A 159 1.77 -15.13 5.21
CA SER A 159 1.46 -13.70 5.10
C SER A 159 2.49 -12.99 4.23
N PRO A 160 2.06 -12.14 3.28
CA PRO A 160 2.98 -11.36 2.45
C PRO A 160 3.52 -10.10 3.18
N PHE A 161 3.00 -9.80 4.37
CA PHE A 161 3.36 -8.61 5.15
C PHE A 161 4.25 -8.90 6.36
N ASN A 162 4.36 -10.15 6.79
CA ASN A 162 5.26 -10.57 7.86
C ASN A 162 6.55 -11.17 7.28
N PRO A 163 7.68 -10.46 7.33
CA PRO A 163 8.97 -11.11 7.25
C PRO A 163 9.17 -11.85 8.58
N GLU A 164 9.19 -13.17 8.54
CA GLU A 164 9.63 -14.04 9.64
C GLU A 164 8.67 -14.16 10.85
N LYS A 165 7.82 -15.20 10.81
CA LYS A 165 7.92 -16.21 11.87
C LYS A 165 8.61 -17.40 11.25
N SER A 166 9.92 -17.45 11.39
CA SER A 166 10.67 -18.70 11.39
C SER A 166 9.88 -19.71 12.24
N SER A 167 9.50 -20.80 11.60
CA SER A 167 9.07 -22.02 12.27
C SER A 167 10.25 -22.59 13.06
N GLU A 168 10.57 -21.99 14.21
CA GLU A 168 11.31 -22.64 15.29
C GLU A 168 10.31 -23.33 16.21
N HIS A 169 9.72 -24.43 15.74
CA HIS A 169 9.13 -25.43 16.62
C HIS A 169 9.15 -26.79 15.92
N ASP A 170 10.32 -27.43 15.94
CA ASP A 170 10.39 -28.89 15.95
C ASP A 170 11.70 -29.38 16.59
N TYR A 171 11.95 -28.95 17.84
CA TYR A 171 12.79 -29.73 18.74
C TYR A 171 11.89 -30.63 19.56
N SER A 172 11.59 -31.81 19.00
CA SER A 172 11.21 -32.96 19.82
C SER A 172 12.48 -33.49 20.50
N PRO A 173 12.62 -33.45 21.84
CA PRO A 173 13.70 -34.16 22.49
C PRO A 173 13.41 -35.66 22.38
N VAL A 174 14.20 -36.36 21.57
CA VAL A 174 14.23 -37.83 21.57
C VAL A 174 14.81 -38.26 22.91
N ILE A 175 13.94 -38.70 23.82
CA ILE A 175 14.35 -39.40 25.04
C ILE A 175 14.98 -40.73 24.59
N ALA A 176 16.29 -40.86 24.76
CA ALA A 176 16.98 -42.13 24.54
C ALA A 176 16.57 -43.14 25.65
N PRO A 177 16.18 -44.37 25.32
CA PRO A 177 16.01 -45.41 26.33
C PRO A 177 17.38 -45.91 26.81
N GLN A 178 17.48 -46.17 28.11
CA GLN A 178 18.59 -46.89 28.75
C GLN A 178 18.55 -48.38 28.43
#